data_AF-A0A926K2Z0-F1
#
_entry.id   AF-A0A926K2Z0-F1
#
_cell.length_a   1.000
_cell.length_b   1.000
_cell.length_c   1.000
_cell.angle_alpha   90.00
_cell.angle_beta   90.00
_cell.angle_gamma   90.00
#
_symmetry.space_group_name_H-M   'P 1'
#
loop_
_entity.id
_entity.type
_entity.pdbx_description
1 polymer ?
#
loop_
_entity_poly.entity_id
_entity_poly.type
_entity_poly.pdbx_seq_one_letter_code
_entity_poly.pdbx_strand_id
1 'polypeptide(L)'
;MTAASSTDGTDIQTLSVTVTGRDRPGVTGTLLGALSGVDAEVLDIQQVAVHGHLTLTILLRPGPHVDQLRDAAAVAAHRLGLTLTVVEGTGVNARPRQGRAAVVVLGAPLSADAVSLVTTRIADHGANIDRIRRLSHYPVTTVEFDISGADVPSLRTELALVATSEGIDIAVAPGGLARRGRRLVVLDVDSTLIQQEVIELLAGHCGREAEVAEVTARAMAGELDFEESLRARVTTLAGLPASVLDEVREAVQLTPGARTLVRTLKRLGFTVGLVSGGFIEIVGELAEELGIDHARANRLEIVDGVLTGRVVGEVVDRAGKARALREFAEQEGLPLSRTVAIGDGANDLDMLDAAGLGVAFNAKPLVQEKAQTSVNVPYLDAVLYLLGISREEIEEADLGDGTPTHAPPVPHAGH
;
A
#
# COMPACT_ATOMS: atom_id res chain seq x y z
N MET A 1 18.71 48.49 9.00
CA MET A 1 17.51 47.67 9.29
C MET A 1 16.32 48.31 8.60
N THR A 2 16.11 47.95 7.34
CA THR A 2 14.88 48.24 6.60
C THR A 2 14.04 46.97 6.64
N ALA A 3 12.92 47.02 7.35
CA ALA A 3 11.97 45.93 7.41
C ALA A 3 11.47 45.63 5.99
N ALA A 4 11.70 44.40 5.52
CA ALA A 4 11.04 43.88 4.34
C ALA A 4 9.54 43.77 4.67
N SER A 5 8.72 44.51 3.95
CA SER A 5 7.26 44.38 4.01
C SER A 5 6.87 43.02 3.46
N SER A 6 6.43 42.11 4.33
CA SER A 6 5.66 40.95 3.94
C SER A 6 4.26 41.42 3.52
N THR A 7 4.06 41.70 2.23
CA THR A 7 2.72 41.83 1.67
C THR A 7 2.10 40.44 1.59
N ASP A 8 1.28 40.11 2.57
CA ASP A 8 0.40 38.93 2.55
C ASP A 8 -0.47 38.97 1.27
N GLY A 9 -0.57 37.84 0.56
CA GLY A 9 -1.28 37.69 -0.71
C GLY A 9 -2.81 37.78 -0.65
N THR A 10 -3.37 38.55 0.29
CA THR A 10 -4.81 38.62 0.60
C THR A 10 -5.58 39.68 -0.21
N ASP A 11 -4.91 40.67 -0.82
CA ASP A 11 -5.58 41.81 -1.50
C ASP A 11 -5.69 41.69 -3.03
N ILE A 12 -5.31 40.55 -3.62
CA ILE A 12 -5.38 40.37 -5.06
C ILE A 12 -6.83 40.12 -5.47
N GLN A 13 -7.42 40.98 -6.30
CA GLN A 13 -8.70 40.69 -6.96
C GLN A 13 -8.56 39.48 -7.88
N THR A 14 -9.54 38.58 -7.83
CA THR A 14 -9.55 37.36 -8.62
C THR A 14 -10.88 37.12 -9.30
N LEU A 15 -10.82 36.40 -10.43
CA LEU A 15 -11.96 35.92 -11.19
C LEU A 15 -11.80 34.41 -11.41
N SER A 16 -12.67 33.61 -10.81
CA SER A 16 -12.73 32.16 -11.05
C SER A 16 -13.68 31.88 -12.21
N VAL A 17 -13.16 31.25 -13.27
CA VAL A 17 -13.91 30.81 -14.44
C VAL A 17 -13.98 29.29 -14.42
N THR A 18 -15.15 28.74 -14.15
CA THR A 18 -15.39 27.29 -14.10
C THR A 18 -16.31 26.85 -15.23
N VAL A 19 -15.86 25.92 -16.05
CA VAL A 19 -16.69 25.28 -17.09
C VAL A 19 -16.92 23.80 -16.78
N THR A 20 -18.15 23.34 -16.98
CA THR A 20 -18.55 21.93 -16.77
C THR A 20 -19.37 21.39 -17.95
N GLY A 21 -19.17 20.13 -18.31
CA GLY A 21 -19.94 19.50 -19.39
C GLY A 21 -19.28 18.26 -19.98
N ARG A 22 -19.63 17.91 -21.23
CA ARG A 22 -19.06 16.75 -21.92
C ARG A 22 -17.63 17.02 -22.34
N ASP A 23 -16.72 16.13 -21.95
CA ASP A 23 -15.30 16.20 -22.28
C ASP A 23 -15.05 15.95 -23.77
N ARG A 24 -14.04 16.64 -24.31
CA ARG A 24 -13.51 16.45 -25.66
C ARG A 24 -12.14 17.13 -25.80
N PRO A 25 -11.28 16.66 -26.72
CA PRO A 25 -10.01 17.33 -27.01
C PRO A 25 -10.19 18.81 -27.37
N GLY A 26 -9.30 19.66 -26.87
CA GLY A 26 -9.23 21.08 -27.25
C GLY A 26 -10.08 22.06 -26.41
N VAL A 27 -10.86 21.58 -25.43
CA VAL A 27 -11.64 22.47 -24.53
C VAL A 27 -10.75 23.49 -23.83
N THR A 28 -9.71 23.03 -23.13
CA THR A 28 -8.80 23.87 -22.35
C THR A 28 -8.13 24.95 -23.22
N GLY A 29 -7.62 24.55 -24.39
CA GLY A 29 -6.98 25.46 -25.34
C GLY A 29 -7.95 26.47 -25.94
N THR A 30 -9.18 26.05 -26.26
CA THR A 30 -10.21 26.97 -26.81
C THR A 30 -10.63 28.01 -25.77
N LEU A 31 -10.81 27.60 -24.52
CA LEU A 31 -11.16 28.52 -23.44
C LEU A 31 -10.02 29.51 -23.16
N LEU A 32 -8.80 29.02 -22.91
CA LEU A 32 -7.64 29.89 -22.67
C LEU A 32 -7.35 30.82 -23.87
N GLY A 33 -7.51 30.30 -25.10
CA GLY A 33 -7.37 31.11 -26.31
C GLY A 33 -8.38 32.25 -26.38
N ALA A 34 -9.63 32.03 -25.99
CA ALA A 34 -10.64 33.09 -25.93
C ALA A 34 -10.33 34.14 -24.84
N LEU A 35 -9.75 33.72 -23.71
CA LEU A 35 -9.38 34.62 -22.62
C LEU A 35 -8.09 35.41 -22.91
N SER A 36 -7.18 34.89 -23.74
CA SER A 36 -5.89 35.52 -24.04
C SER A 36 -5.97 36.91 -24.67
N GLY A 37 -7.11 37.27 -25.27
CA GLY A 37 -7.35 38.59 -25.87
C GLY A 37 -7.76 39.68 -24.86
N VAL A 38 -7.96 39.31 -23.60
CA VAL A 38 -8.33 40.21 -22.51
C VAL A 38 -7.25 40.14 -21.44
N ASP A 39 -6.65 41.27 -21.08
CA ASP A 39 -5.55 41.35 -20.11
C ASP A 39 -5.92 40.62 -18.80
N ALA A 40 -5.32 39.46 -18.57
CA ALA A 40 -5.57 38.60 -17.41
C ALA A 40 -4.37 37.66 -17.18
N GLU A 41 -3.98 37.50 -15.92
CA GLU A 41 -2.93 36.57 -15.50
C GLU A 41 -3.55 35.31 -14.89
N VAL A 42 -3.07 34.13 -15.30
CA VAL A 42 -3.52 32.85 -14.72
C VAL A 42 -2.81 32.65 -13.38
N LEU A 43 -3.59 32.57 -12.30
CA LEU A 43 -3.09 32.30 -10.94
C LEU A 43 -3.13 30.81 -10.59
N ASP A 44 -4.15 30.09 -11.07
CA ASP A 44 -4.31 28.64 -10.89
C ASP A 44 -5.12 28.04 -12.05
N ILE A 45 -4.87 26.78 -12.36
CA ILE A 45 -5.66 26.01 -13.33
C ILE A 45 -5.82 24.58 -12.84
N GLN A 46 -7.06 24.14 -12.74
CA GLN A 46 -7.42 22.81 -12.30
C GLN A 46 -8.40 22.17 -13.27
N GLN A 47 -8.09 20.98 -13.73
CA GLN A 47 -8.94 20.22 -14.64
C GLN A 47 -9.09 18.79 -14.13
N VAL A 48 -10.31 18.28 -14.19
CA VAL A 48 -10.60 16.87 -13.97
C VAL A 48 -11.60 16.39 -15.01
N ALA A 49 -11.31 15.23 -15.61
CA ALA A 49 -12.20 14.55 -16.53
C ALA A 49 -12.53 13.16 -15.98
N VAL A 50 -13.81 12.85 -15.83
CA VAL A 50 -14.30 11.57 -15.27
C VAL A 50 -15.45 11.08 -16.14
N HIS A 51 -15.34 9.85 -16.65
CA HIS A 51 -16.38 9.20 -17.47
C HIS A 51 -16.95 10.08 -18.62
N GLY A 52 -16.07 10.82 -19.31
CA GLY A 52 -16.46 11.68 -20.43
C GLY A 52 -17.13 13.01 -20.02
N HIS A 53 -17.07 13.37 -18.73
CA HIS A 53 -17.46 14.67 -18.20
C HIS A 53 -16.24 15.43 -17.69
N LEU A 54 -16.19 16.73 -17.95
CA LEU A 54 -15.09 17.62 -17.61
C LEU A 54 -15.56 18.70 -16.63
N THR A 55 -14.70 19.01 -15.65
CA THR A 55 -14.72 20.26 -14.90
C THR A 55 -13.36 20.93 -15.05
N LEU A 56 -13.33 22.16 -15.56
CA LEU A 56 -12.14 22.99 -15.71
C LEU A 56 -12.36 24.31 -14.99
N THR A 57 -11.53 24.62 -14.00
CA THR A 57 -11.51 25.87 -13.26
C THR A 57 -10.20 26.61 -13.54
N ILE A 58 -10.31 27.88 -13.91
CA ILE A 58 -9.19 28.78 -14.12
C ILE A 58 -9.37 29.96 -13.16
N LEU A 59 -8.43 30.13 -12.24
CA LEU A 59 -8.37 31.30 -11.37
C LEU A 59 -7.51 32.37 -12.05
N LEU A 60 -8.09 33.53 -12.29
CA LEU A 60 -7.45 34.63 -12.99
C LEU A 60 -7.26 35.82 -12.05
N ARG A 61 -6.15 36.54 -12.18
CA ARG A 61 -6.05 37.95 -11.79
C ARG A 61 -6.51 38.75 -13.00
N PRO A 62 -7.72 39.35 -12.98
CA PRO A 62 -8.20 40.09 -14.13
C PRO A 62 -7.47 41.44 -14.23
N GLY A 63 -7.23 41.91 -15.44
CA GLY A 63 -6.85 43.28 -15.72
C GLY A 63 -8.04 44.24 -15.61
N PRO A 64 -7.95 45.47 -16.15
CA PRO A 64 -8.96 46.51 -15.95
C PRO A 64 -10.34 46.21 -16.60
N HIS A 65 -10.42 45.21 -17.47
CA HIS A 65 -11.61 44.90 -18.28
C HIS A 65 -12.26 43.58 -17.89
N VAL A 66 -12.62 43.43 -16.61
CA VAL A 66 -13.22 42.19 -16.05
C VAL A 66 -14.47 41.74 -16.80
N ASP A 67 -15.33 42.66 -17.22
CA ASP A 67 -16.56 42.32 -17.97
C ASP A 67 -16.27 41.74 -19.36
N GLN A 68 -15.23 42.23 -20.05
CA GLN A 68 -14.82 41.64 -21.33
C GLN A 68 -14.30 40.21 -21.14
N LEU A 69 -13.62 39.95 -20.02
CA LEU A 69 -13.12 38.62 -19.67
C LEU A 69 -14.28 37.66 -19.39
N ARG A 70 -15.32 38.12 -18.69
CA ARG A 70 -16.57 37.37 -18.46
C ARG A 70 -17.28 37.03 -19.78
N ASP A 71 -17.42 38.02 -20.66
CA ASP A 71 -18.08 37.84 -21.95
C ASP A 71 -17.31 36.86 -22.84
N ALA A 72 -15.98 36.98 -22.89
CA ALA A 72 -15.12 36.05 -23.61
C ALA A 72 -15.27 34.61 -23.10
N ALA A 73 -15.30 34.42 -21.77
CA ALA A 73 -15.56 33.12 -21.16
C ALA A 73 -16.94 32.57 -21.53
N ALA A 74 -17.98 33.41 -21.51
CA ALA A 74 -19.35 33.03 -21.85
C ALA A 74 -19.48 32.58 -23.31
N VAL A 75 -18.90 33.34 -24.24
CA VAL A 75 -18.88 32.99 -25.68
C VAL A 75 -18.11 31.70 -25.93
N ALA A 76 -16.98 31.50 -25.26
CA ALA A 76 -16.19 30.27 -25.37
C ALA A 76 -16.97 29.05 -24.84
N ALA A 77 -17.54 29.16 -23.63
CA ALA A 77 -18.32 28.08 -23.02
C ALA A 77 -19.54 27.70 -23.87
N HIS A 78 -20.28 28.70 -24.37
CA HIS A 78 -21.43 28.47 -25.25
C HIS A 78 -21.03 27.71 -26.53
N ARG A 79 -19.95 28.14 -27.19
CA ARG A 79 -19.42 27.48 -28.40
C ARG A 79 -18.99 26.04 -28.14
N LEU A 80 -18.45 25.78 -26.96
CA LEU A 80 -18.03 24.45 -26.51
C LEU A 80 -19.21 23.61 -25.99
N GLY A 81 -20.41 24.18 -25.86
CA GLY A 81 -21.56 23.50 -25.27
C GLY A 81 -21.35 23.13 -23.80
N LEU A 82 -20.65 23.99 -23.04
CA LEU A 82 -20.35 23.81 -21.63
C LEU A 82 -21.14 24.82 -20.79
N THR A 83 -21.47 24.42 -19.56
CA THR A 83 -22.03 25.30 -18.54
C THR A 83 -20.91 26.14 -17.95
N LEU A 84 -21.13 27.45 -17.81
CA LEU A 84 -20.17 28.38 -17.22
C LEU A 84 -20.64 28.85 -15.84
N THR A 85 -19.72 28.93 -14.89
CA THR A 85 -19.87 29.64 -13.62
C THR A 85 -18.70 30.62 -13.49
N VAL A 86 -19.00 31.87 -13.15
CA VAL A 86 -17.98 32.90 -12.92
C VAL A 86 -18.18 33.51 -11.53
N VAL A 87 -17.11 33.59 -10.75
CA VAL A 87 -17.13 34.12 -9.39
C VAL A 87 -15.99 35.13 -9.21
N GLU A 88 -16.31 36.35 -8.78
CA GLU A 88 -15.30 37.32 -8.34
C GLU A 88 -14.94 37.07 -6.88
N GLY A 89 -13.67 37.28 -6.53
CA GLY A 89 -13.18 37.07 -5.18
C GLY A 89 -11.90 37.86 -4.89
N THR A 90 -11.33 37.61 -3.71
CA THR A 90 -10.05 38.18 -3.27
C THR A 90 -9.14 37.08 -2.75
N GLY A 91 -7.84 37.22 -3.01
CA GLY A 91 -6.80 36.27 -2.59
C GLY A 91 -6.69 35.03 -3.47
N VAL A 92 -5.60 34.29 -3.30
CA VAL A 92 -5.37 33.00 -3.95
C VAL A 92 -6.05 31.94 -3.08
N ASN A 93 -7.22 31.43 -3.50
CA ASN A 93 -8.08 30.52 -2.73
C ASN A 93 -7.44 29.12 -2.45
N ALA A 94 -6.42 29.08 -1.59
CA ALA A 94 -5.83 27.85 -1.11
C ALA A 94 -5.42 28.01 0.36
N ARG A 95 -6.37 27.84 1.29
CA ARG A 95 -5.97 27.56 2.68
C ARG A 95 -5.08 26.32 2.67
N PRO A 96 -3.89 26.33 3.29
CA PRO A 96 -3.07 25.15 3.43
C PRO A 96 -3.89 24.06 4.12
N ARG A 97 -4.27 23.03 3.36
CA ARG A 97 -4.90 21.83 3.90
C ARG A 97 -3.90 21.10 4.78
N GLN A 98 -3.96 21.35 6.09
CA GLN A 98 -3.25 20.59 7.12
C GLN A 98 -3.94 19.24 7.35
N GLY A 99 -3.28 18.31 8.04
CA GLY A 99 -3.85 16.99 8.33
C GLY A 99 -4.18 16.18 7.07
N ARG A 100 -3.27 16.20 6.06
CA ARG A 100 -3.46 15.41 4.84
C ARG A 100 -3.26 13.94 5.15
N ALA A 101 -4.19 13.11 4.70
CA ALA A 101 -4.12 11.67 4.83
C ALA A 101 -4.68 10.99 3.59
N ALA A 102 -4.35 9.73 3.44
CA ALA A 102 -4.97 8.84 2.47
C ALA A 102 -5.64 7.69 3.24
N VAL A 103 -6.90 7.44 2.89
CA VAL A 103 -7.66 6.28 3.35
C VAL A 103 -7.82 5.35 2.16
N VAL A 104 -7.20 4.18 2.21
CA VAL A 104 -7.30 3.16 1.16
C VAL A 104 -8.25 2.08 1.66
N VAL A 105 -9.26 1.76 0.86
CA VAL A 105 -10.33 0.81 1.19
C VAL A 105 -10.35 -0.30 0.15
N LEU A 106 -10.22 -1.55 0.59
CA LEU A 106 -10.25 -2.74 -0.26
C LEU A 106 -11.47 -3.58 0.09
N GLY A 107 -12.19 -4.03 -0.93
CA GLY A 107 -13.33 -4.94 -0.75
C GLY A 107 -13.52 -5.88 -1.94
N ALA A 108 -13.95 -7.10 -1.63
CA ALA A 108 -14.24 -8.15 -2.60
C ALA A 108 -15.55 -8.89 -2.25
N PRO A 109 -16.74 -8.29 -2.51
CA PRO A 109 -16.98 -7.01 -3.16
C PRO A 109 -16.87 -5.79 -2.22
N LEU A 110 -16.66 -4.61 -2.78
CA LEU A 110 -16.77 -3.34 -2.04
C LEU A 110 -18.21 -2.83 -2.13
N SER A 111 -18.97 -2.89 -1.03
CA SER A 111 -20.38 -2.50 -0.99
C SER A 111 -20.55 -0.98 -0.86
N ALA A 112 -21.72 -0.47 -1.29
CA ALA A 112 -22.07 0.94 -1.10
C ALA A 112 -22.24 1.30 0.38
N ASP A 113 -22.75 0.36 1.19
CA ASP A 113 -22.95 0.55 2.63
C ASP A 113 -21.61 0.72 3.35
N ALA A 114 -20.61 -0.11 3.02
CA ALA A 114 -19.27 0.00 3.58
C ALA A 114 -18.61 1.34 3.23
N VAL A 115 -18.72 1.77 1.96
CA VAL A 115 -18.22 3.09 1.52
C VAL A 115 -18.95 4.24 2.22
N SER A 116 -20.27 4.12 2.42
CA SER A 116 -21.07 5.10 3.16
C SER A 116 -20.59 5.24 4.60
N LEU A 117 -20.34 4.12 5.29
CA LEU A 117 -19.84 4.12 6.66
C LEU A 117 -18.45 4.73 6.77
N VAL A 118 -17.51 4.36 5.88
CA VAL A 118 -16.16 4.96 5.83
C VAL A 118 -16.24 6.47 5.64
N THR A 119 -17.00 6.93 4.64
CA THR A 119 -17.10 8.37 4.34
C THR A 119 -17.81 9.16 5.45
N THR A 120 -18.78 8.53 6.13
CA THR A 120 -19.42 9.10 7.34
C THR A 120 -18.40 9.27 8.46
N ARG A 121 -17.55 8.26 8.73
CA ARG A 121 -16.51 8.36 9.76
C ARG A 121 -15.43 9.39 9.45
N ILE A 122 -15.03 9.52 8.19
CA ILE A 122 -14.15 10.61 7.76
C ILE A 122 -14.77 11.97 8.12
N ALA A 123 -16.06 12.17 7.82
CA ALA A 123 -16.76 13.42 8.11
C ALA A 123 -16.98 13.66 9.62
N ASP A 124 -17.32 12.63 10.40
CA ASP A 124 -17.51 12.70 11.86
C ASP A 124 -16.21 13.17 12.57
N HIS A 125 -15.05 12.84 12.00
CA HIS A 125 -13.73 13.28 12.46
C HIS A 125 -13.31 14.66 11.92
N GLY A 126 -14.22 15.39 11.27
CA GLY A 126 -13.99 16.74 10.76
C GLY A 126 -13.10 16.81 9.52
N ALA A 127 -12.81 15.67 8.87
CA ALA A 127 -12.02 15.63 7.66
C ALA A 127 -12.87 15.81 6.40
N ASN A 128 -12.32 16.49 5.39
CA ASN A 128 -12.90 16.63 4.07
C ASN A 128 -12.29 15.62 3.10
N ILE A 129 -13.12 15.01 2.26
CA ILE A 129 -12.65 14.22 1.11
C ILE A 129 -12.31 15.19 -0.03
N ASP A 130 -11.02 15.30 -0.35
CA ASP A 130 -10.54 16.19 -1.40
C ASP A 130 -10.55 15.51 -2.77
N ARG A 131 -10.35 14.19 -2.80
CA ARG A 131 -10.36 13.38 -4.03
C ARG A 131 -10.65 11.92 -3.71
N ILE A 132 -11.33 11.25 -4.64
CA ILE A 132 -11.53 9.80 -4.63
C ILE A 132 -10.92 9.24 -5.92
N ARG A 133 -10.13 8.18 -5.81
CA ARG A 133 -9.51 7.49 -6.95
C ARG A 133 -9.70 5.98 -6.81
N ARG A 134 -9.98 5.30 -7.91
CA ARG A 134 -9.90 3.84 -7.95
C ARG A 134 -8.43 3.45 -8.15
N LEU A 135 -7.88 2.67 -7.23
CA LEU A 135 -6.55 2.08 -7.38
C LEU A 135 -6.61 0.75 -8.11
N SER A 136 -7.67 -0.02 -7.91
CA SER A 136 -7.81 -1.34 -8.52
C SER A 136 -9.28 -1.68 -8.78
N HIS A 137 -9.54 -2.40 -9.87
CA HIS A 137 -10.81 -3.08 -10.12
C HIS A 137 -10.69 -4.61 -10.03
N TYR A 138 -9.47 -5.14 -10.08
CA TYR A 138 -9.14 -6.55 -9.92
C TYR A 138 -7.68 -6.69 -9.43
N PRO A 139 -7.33 -7.76 -8.70
CA PRO A 139 -8.21 -8.86 -8.29
C PRO A 139 -9.22 -8.45 -7.21
N VAL A 140 -9.04 -7.27 -6.62
CA VAL A 140 -9.88 -6.71 -5.56
C VAL A 140 -10.22 -5.26 -5.89
N THR A 141 -11.44 -4.84 -5.58
CA THR A 141 -11.82 -3.44 -5.77
C THR A 141 -11.18 -2.60 -4.69
N THR A 142 -10.40 -1.60 -5.10
CA THR A 142 -9.70 -0.71 -4.17
C THR A 142 -9.93 0.74 -4.53
N VAL A 143 -10.33 1.52 -3.53
CA VAL A 143 -10.58 2.96 -3.65
C VAL A 143 -9.75 3.70 -2.61
N GLU A 144 -9.14 4.79 -3.05
CA GLU A 144 -8.38 5.72 -2.21
C GLU A 144 -9.14 7.03 -2.06
N PHE A 145 -9.23 7.51 -0.83
CA PHE A 145 -9.74 8.82 -0.46
C PHE A 145 -8.57 9.67 0.01
N ASP A 146 -8.19 10.68 -0.79
CA ASP A 146 -7.31 11.75 -0.33
C ASP A 146 -8.16 12.70 0.53
N ILE A 147 -7.76 12.88 1.79
CA ILE A 147 -8.49 13.71 2.75
C ILE A 147 -7.61 14.80 3.36
N SER A 148 -8.25 15.85 3.88
CA SER A 148 -7.61 16.91 4.66
C SER A 148 -8.40 17.25 5.92
N GLY A 149 -7.70 17.81 6.93
CA GLY A 149 -8.29 18.11 8.24
C GLY A 149 -8.37 16.90 9.17
N ALA A 150 -7.72 15.78 8.84
CA ALA A 150 -7.78 14.56 9.64
C ALA A 150 -6.72 14.53 10.75
N ASP A 151 -7.11 14.04 11.93
CA ASP A 151 -6.19 13.45 12.90
C ASP A 151 -6.00 11.97 12.58
N VAL A 152 -4.84 11.62 12.02
CA VAL A 152 -4.56 10.27 11.48
C VAL A 152 -4.68 9.17 12.54
N PRO A 153 -4.10 9.29 13.75
CA PRO A 153 -4.23 8.26 14.78
C PRO A 153 -5.69 8.01 15.18
N SER A 154 -6.46 9.07 15.47
CA SER A 154 -7.86 8.93 15.85
C SER A 154 -8.71 8.32 14.74
N LEU A 155 -8.55 8.79 13.49
CA LEU A 155 -9.30 8.27 12.36
C LEU A 155 -8.95 6.80 12.04
N ARG A 156 -7.69 6.40 12.22
CA ARG A 156 -7.26 5.00 12.04
C ARG A 156 -7.99 4.07 13.02
N THR A 157 -8.06 4.44 14.30
CA THR A 157 -8.75 3.63 15.31
C THR A 157 -10.23 3.44 14.96
N GLU A 158 -10.92 4.50 14.55
CA GLU A 158 -12.34 4.41 14.19
C GLU A 158 -12.57 3.59 12.92
N LEU A 159 -11.76 3.80 11.88
CA LEU A 159 -11.90 3.04 10.64
C LEU A 159 -11.49 1.57 10.77
N ALA A 160 -10.65 1.20 11.75
CA ALA A 160 -10.39 -0.19 12.06
C ALA A 160 -11.66 -0.94 12.52
N LEU A 161 -12.54 -0.27 13.28
CA LEU A 161 -13.82 -0.86 13.70
C LEU A 161 -14.75 -1.09 12.50
N VAL A 162 -14.77 -0.14 11.56
CA VAL A 162 -15.52 -0.24 10.30
C VAL A 162 -14.99 -1.39 9.44
N ALA A 163 -13.66 -1.53 9.34
CA ALA A 163 -13.02 -2.62 8.60
C ALA A 163 -13.50 -3.99 9.11
N THR A 164 -13.48 -4.19 10.42
CA THR A 164 -13.96 -5.43 11.05
C THR A 164 -15.46 -5.66 10.85
N SER A 165 -16.30 -4.63 11.03
CA SER A 165 -17.76 -4.81 10.93
C SER A 165 -18.24 -5.10 9.51
N GLU A 166 -17.59 -4.50 8.51
CA GLU A 166 -17.98 -4.60 7.11
C GLU A 166 -17.22 -5.68 6.34
N GLY A 167 -16.23 -6.35 6.96
CA GLY A 167 -15.41 -7.37 6.31
C GLY A 167 -14.59 -6.81 5.13
N ILE A 168 -14.08 -5.59 5.30
CA ILE A 168 -13.22 -4.90 4.31
C ILE A 168 -11.88 -4.56 4.95
N ASP A 169 -10.88 -4.28 4.14
CA ASP A 169 -9.59 -3.80 4.63
C ASP A 169 -9.47 -2.28 4.46
N ILE A 170 -8.96 -1.61 5.50
CA ILE A 170 -8.75 -0.17 5.49
C ILE A 170 -7.34 0.16 5.97
N ALA A 171 -6.62 0.98 5.21
CA ALA A 171 -5.35 1.58 5.62
C ALA A 171 -5.47 3.10 5.69
N VAL A 172 -4.98 3.68 6.79
CA VAL A 172 -4.93 5.13 7.00
C VAL A 172 -3.48 5.58 7.17
N ALA A 173 -2.99 6.35 6.21
CA ALA A 173 -1.61 6.83 6.18
C ALA A 173 -1.53 8.36 6.01
N PRO A 174 -0.49 9.01 6.55
CA PRO A 174 -0.21 10.41 6.25
C PRO A 174 -0.09 10.65 4.74
N GLY A 175 -0.68 11.72 4.23
CA GLY A 175 -0.68 12.10 2.82
C GLY A 175 0.55 12.92 2.40
N GLY A 176 0.59 13.32 1.14
CA GLY A 176 1.64 14.21 0.62
C GLY A 176 3.01 13.55 0.51
N LEU A 177 4.08 14.29 0.86
CA LEU A 177 5.47 13.84 0.69
C LEU A 177 5.81 12.61 1.54
N ALA A 178 5.10 12.41 2.65
CA ALA A 178 5.26 11.22 3.50
C ALA A 178 5.00 9.91 2.73
N ARG A 179 4.17 9.94 1.68
CA ARG A 179 3.89 8.75 0.87
C ARG A 179 4.95 8.45 -0.18
N ARG A 180 5.75 9.45 -0.58
CA ARG A 180 6.71 9.38 -1.69
C ARG A 180 8.12 9.05 -1.23
N GLY A 181 8.92 8.46 -2.10
CA GLY A 181 10.34 8.16 -1.86
C GLY A 181 10.59 6.71 -1.46
N ARG A 182 11.87 6.35 -1.36
CA ARG A 182 12.33 4.98 -1.09
C ARG A 182 11.81 4.46 0.25
N ARG A 183 11.49 3.17 0.28
CA ARG A 183 11.13 2.42 1.48
C ARG A 183 11.89 1.09 1.52
N LEU A 184 11.94 0.51 2.72
CA LEU A 184 12.31 -0.88 2.93
C LEU A 184 11.03 -1.66 3.20
N VAL A 185 10.78 -2.73 2.45
CA VAL A 185 9.65 -3.63 2.67
C VAL A 185 10.20 -4.98 3.13
N VAL A 186 9.83 -5.40 4.32
CA VAL A 186 10.25 -6.67 4.90
C VAL A 186 9.06 -7.61 4.98
N LEU A 187 9.22 -8.83 4.48
CA LEU A 187 8.17 -9.85 4.49
C LEU A 187 8.58 -11.03 5.37
N ASP A 188 7.60 -11.61 6.06
CA ASP A 188 7.67 -13.01 6.42
C ASP A 188 7.65 -13.90 5.17
N VAL A 189 8.10 -15.13 5.33
CA VAL A 189 8.19 -16.11 4.25
C VAL A 189 7.04 -17.10 4.31
N ASP A 190 7.03 -17.97 5.31
CA ASP A 190 6.00 -19.00 5.49
C ASP A 190 4.62 -18.33 5.64
N SER A 191 3.59 -18.88 5.00
CA SER A 191 2.21 -18.35 4.98
C SER A 191 2.03 -16.87 4.51
N THR A 192 3.10 -16.22 4.05
CA THR A 192 3.11 -14.83 3.57
C THR A 192 3.67 -14.72 2.16
N LEU A 193 4.99 -14.85 1.97
CA LEU A 193 5.62 -14.85 0.64
C LEU A 193 5.29 -16.14 -0.13
N ILE A 194 5.24 -17.26 0.59
CA ILE A 194 4.90 -18.59 0.09
C ILE A 194 3.65 -19.10 0.79
N GLN A 195 2.96 -20.06 0.16
CA GLN A 195 1.67 -20.56 0.65
C GLN A 195 1.81 -21.63 1.74
N GLN A 196 2.98 -22.26 1.85
CA GLN A 196 3.25 -23.38 2.75
C GLN A 196 4.03 -22.94 3.97
N GLU A 197 4.01 -23.81 4.98
CA GLU A 197 4.98 -23.83 6.08
C GLU A 197 6.13 -24.77 5.68
N VAL A 198 7.33 -24.24 5.46
CA VAL A 198 8.49 -25.04 4.98
C VAL A 198 8.80 -26.22 5.90
N ILE A 199 8.63 -26.04 7.22
CA ILE A 199 8.90 -27.10 8.20
C ILE A 199 7.91 -28.26 8.09
N GLU A 200 6.68 -28.01 7.64
CA GLU A 200 5.65 -29.03 7.42
C GLU A 200 5.99 -29.84 6.16
N LEU A 201 6.42 -29.18 5.08
CA LEU A 201 6.92 -29.84 3.88
C LEU A 201 8.08 -30.78 4.21
N LEU A 202 9.06 -30.32 5.00
CA LEU A 202 10.17 -31.16 5.46
C LEU A 202 9.69 -32.36 6.29
N ALA A 203 8.73 -32.15 7.18
CA ALA A 203 8.16 -33.22 8.01
C ALA A 203 7.34 -34.24 7.21
N GLY A 204 6.80 -33.86 6.05
CA GLY A 204 6.18 -34.78 5.09
C GLY A 204 7.11 -35.90 4.64
N HIS A 205 8.40 -35.60 4.45
CA HIS A 205 9.41 -36.59 4.05
C HIS A 205 9.78 -37.58 5.16
N CYS A 206 9.40 -37.34 6.42
CA CYS A 206 9.49 -38.31 7.51
C CYS A 206 8.12 -38.81 8.03
N GLY A 207 7.03 -38.50 7.31
CA GLY A 207 5.67 -38.93 7.66
C GLY A 207 5.09 -38.27 8.92
N ARG A 208 5.61 -37.10 9.29
CA ARG A 208 5.24 -36.35 10.51
C ARG A 208 4.60 -34.99 10.25
N GLU A 209 4.19 -34.72 9.02
CA GLU A 209 3.56 -33.46 8.61
C GLU A 209 2.41 -33.05 9.53
N ALA A 210 1.46 -33.95 9.79
CA ALA A 210 0.29 -33.64 10.63
C ALA A 210 0.65 -33.29 12.08
N GLU A 211 1.65 -33.98 12.66
CA GLU A 211 2.15 -33.70 14.02
C GLU A 211 2.80 -32.31 14.08
N VAL A 212 3.63 -31.99 13.09
CA VAL A 212 4.32 -30.70 13.00
C VAL A 212 3.34 -29.56 12.72
N ALA A 213 2.36 -29.77 11.85
CA ALA A 213 1.34 -28.78 11.50
C ALA A 213 0.47 -28.38 12.70
N GLU A 214 0.08 -29.34 13.55
CA GLU A 214 -0.66 -29.04 14.78
C GLU A 214 0.15 -28.13 15.72
N VAL A 215 1.45 -28.41 15.88
CA VAL A 215 2.34 -27.60 16.72
C VAL A 215 2.59 -26.22 16.11
N THR A 216 2.76 -26.13 14.78
CA THR A 216 2.94 -24.86 14.05
C THR A 216 1.72 -23.96 14.23
N ALA A 217 0.51 -24.49 14.01
CA ALA A 217 -0.73 -23.72 14.13
C ALA A 217 -0.90 -23.08 15.52
N ARG A 218 -0.59 -23.84 16.58
CA ARG A 218 -0.66 -23.36 17.97
C ARG A 218 0.41 -22.31 18.28
N ALA A 219 1.63 -22.48 17.75
CA ALA A 219 2.69 -21.48 17.91
C ALA A 219 2.37 -20.17 17.17
N MET A 220 1.84 -20.24 15.94
CA MET A 220 1.42 -19.06 15.18
C MET A 220 0.21 -18.35 15.80
N ALA A 221 -0.65 -19.08 16.51
CA ALA A 221 -1.73 -18.51 17.33
C ALA A 221 -1.23 -17.84 18.63
N GLY A 222 0.05 -18.01 18.98
CA GLY A 222 0.65 -17.47 20.21
C GLY A 222 0.40 -18.31 21.46
N GLU A 223 0.00 -19.57 21.32
CA GLU A 223 -0.26 -20.47 22.46
C GLU A 223 1.00 -21.14 23.03
N LEU A 224 2.08 -21.19 22.23
CA LEU A 224 3.35 -21.82 22.56
C LEU A 224 4.50 -20.82 22.42
N ASP A 225 5.54 -20.99 23.23
CA ASP A 225 6.80 -20.29 23.01
C ASP A 225 7.38 -20.68 21.65
N PHE A 226 7.83 -19.66 20.89
CA PHE A 226 8.30 -19.86 19.53
C PHE A 226 9.57 -20.71 19.46
N GLU A 227 10.54 -20.44 20.33
CA GLU A 227 11.83 -21.15 20.28
C GLU A 227 11.65 -22.60 20.72
N GLU A 228 10.91 -22.85 21.81
CA GLU A 228 10.60 -24.20 22.26
C GLU A 228 9.83 -24.98 21.19
N SER A 229 8.82 -24.36 20.57
CA SER A 229 8.05 -24.96 19.47
C SER A 229 8.93 -25.26 18.24
N LEU A 230 9.79 -24.33 17.84
CA LEU A 230 10.72 -24.52 16.71
C LEU A 230 11.65 -25.70 16.98
N ARG A 231 12.28 -25.76 18.16
CA ARG A 231 13.21 -26.85 18.50
C ARG A 231 12.51 -28.21 18.55
N ALA A 232 11.28 -28.26 19.08
CA ALA A 232 10.47 -29.48 19.09
C ALA A 232 10.17 -29.96 17.65
N ARG A 233 9.70 -29.06 16.78
CA ARG A 233 9.41 -29.39 15.38
C ARG A 233 10.66 -29.78 14.61
N VAL A 234 11.78 -29.08 14.77
CA VAL A 234 13.05 -29.41 14.09
C VAL A 234 13.61 -30.75 14.55
N THR A 235 13.41 -31.14 15.81
CA THR A 235 13.82 -32.47 16.31
C THR A 235 13.18 -33.60 15.52
N THR A 236 11.96 -33.42 15.01
CA THR A 236 11.25 -34.43 14.20
C THR A 236 11.94 -34.75 12.87
N LEU A 237 12.80 -33.84 12.40
CA LEU A 237 13.50 -33.92 11.12
C LEU A 237 14.84 -34.68 11.20
N ALA A 238 15.25 -35.09 12.41
CA ALA A 238 16.53 -35.76 12.62
C ALA A 238 16.63 -37.05 11.77
N GLY A 239 17.74 -37.18 11.04
CA GLY A 239 18.00 -38.34 10.18
C GLY A 239 17.58 -38.17 8.72
N LEU A 240 16.88 -37.10 8.35
CA LEU A 240 16.59 -36.80 6.95
C LEU A 240 17.88 -36.44 6.19
N PRO A 241 18.07 -36.95 4.95
CA PRO A 241 19.18 -36.52 4.11
C PRO A 241 19.00 -35.07 3.68
N ALA A 242 20.09 -34.30 3.60
CA ALA A 242 20.06 -32.88 3.23
C ALA A 242 19.50 -32.64 1.81
N SER A 243 19.51 -33.65 0.93
CA SER A 243 18.90 -33.59 -0.41
C SER A 243 17.40 -33.30 -0.37
N VAL A 244 16.72 -33.56 0.76
CA VAL A 244 15.30 -33.21 0.94
C VAL A 244 15.04 -31.72 0.77
N LEU A 245 16.05 -30.87 1.03
CA LEU A 245 15.93 -29.43 0.88
C LEU A 245 15.66 -29.05 -0.58
N ASP A 246 16.26 -29.77 -1.54
CA ASP A 246 16.04 -29.51 -2.97
C ASP A 246 14.61 -29.87 -3.38
N GLU A 247 14.10 -31.02 -2.90
CA GLU A 247 12.71 -31.44 -3.15
C GLU A 247 11.70 -30.43 -2.56
N VAL A 248 11.96 -29.93 -1.35
CA VAL A 248 11.11 -28.91 -0.72
C VAL A 248 11.11 -27.61 -1.51
N ARG A 249 12.26 -27.16 -2.03
CA ARG A 249 12.33 -25.94 -2.86
C ARG A 249 11.49 -26.07 -4.13
N GLU A 250 11.52 -27.21 -4.79
CA GLU A 250 10.69 -27.46 -5.98
C GLU A 250 9.18 -27.47 -5.65
N ALA A 251 8.81 -27.85 -4.42
CA ALA A 251 7.43 -27.90 -3.97
C ALA A 251 6.88 -26.54 -3.49
N VAL A 252 7.75 -25.58 -3.15
CA VAL A 252 7.34 -24.25 -2.65
C VAL A 252 6.55 -23.50 -3.71
N GLN A 253 5.39 -22.97 -3.30
CA GLN A 253 4.56 -22.14 -4.15
C GLN A 253 4.51 -20.72 -3.59
N LEU A 254 4.90 -19.76 -4.41
CA LEU A 254 4.74 -18.35 -4.07
C LEU A 254 3.25 -18.01 -3.91
N THR A 255 2.96 -17.14 -2.95
CA THR A 255 1.63 -16.56 -2.76
C THR A 255 1.24 -15.79 -4.03
N PRO A 256 -0.03 -15.89 -4.49
CA PRO A 256 -0.48 -15.13 -5.64
C PRO A 256 -0.15 -13.64 -5.49
N GLY A 257 0.45 -13.04 -6.51
CA GLY A 257 0.89 -11.64 -6.47
C GLY A 257 2.31 -11.42 -5.92
N ALA A 258 2.97 -12.39 -5.27
CA ALA A 258 4.30 -12.19 -4.68
C ALA A 258 5.35 -11.69 -5.69
N ARG A 259 5.44 -12.31 -6.87
CA ARG A 259 6.36 -11.86 -7.94
C ARG A 259 6.04 -10.43 -8.40
N THR A 260 4.75 -10.09 -8.50
CA THR A 260 4.29 -8.74 -8.89
C THR A 260 4.62 -7.71 -7.84
N LEU A 261 4.41 -8.04 -6.56
CA LEU A 261 4.82 -7.20 -5.43
C LEU A 261 6.31 -6.90 -5.52
N VAL A 262 7.18 -7.92 -5.50
CA VAL A 262 8.63 -7.72 -5.50
C VAL A 262 9.07 -6.91 -6.72
N ARG A 263 8.68 -7.33 -7.94
CA ARG A 263 9.06 -6.63 -9.18
C ARG A 263 8.66 -5.15 -9.16
N THR A 264 7.44 -4.84 -8.74
CA THR A 264 6.94 -3.45 -8.66
C THR A 264 7.71 -2.63 -7.63
N LEU A 265 7.98 -3.20 -6.45
CA LEU A 265 8.77 -2.52 -5.42
C LEU A 265 10.20 -2.23 -5.90
N LYS A 266 10.84 -3.19 -6.58
CA LYS A 266 12.18 -2.98 -7.17
C LYS A 266 12.18 -1.88 -8.23
N ARG A 267 11.15 -1.80 -9.08
CA ARG A 267 11.00 -0.69 -10.07
C ARG A 267 10.90 0.68 -9.41
N LEU A 268 10.26 0.76 -8.24
CA LEU A 268 10.17 2.00 -7.45
C LEU A 268 11.46 2.32 -6.69
N GLY A 269 12.50 1.50 -6.83
CA GLY A 269 13.78 1.64 -6.14
C GLY A 269 13.68 1.30 -4.65
N PHE A 270 12.69 0.51 -4.24
CA PHE A 270 12.57 0.06 -2.86
C PHE A 270 13.50 -1.11 -2.61
N THR A 271 13.92 -1.21 -1.35
CA THR A 271 14.66 -2.36 -0.85
C THR A 271 13.66 -3.39 -0.33
N VAL A 272 13.86 -4.66 -0.67
CA VAL A 272 13.02 -5.77 -0.19
C VAL A 272 13.85 -6.71 0.67
N GLY A 273 13.34 -7.05 1.85
CA GLY A 273 13.96 -8.00 2.77
C GLY A 273 13.03 -9.15 3.13
N LEU A 274 13.60 -10.31 3.46
CA LEU A 274 12.90 -11.45 4.02
C LEU A 274 13.39 -11.73 5.45
N VAL A 275 12.44 -11.93 6.36
CA VAL A 275 12.73 -12.26 7.76
C VAL A 275 11.82 -13.39 8.19
N SER A 276 12.38 -14.60 8.29
CA SER A 276 11.63 -15.84 8.47
C SER A 276 12.02 -16.58 9.75
N GLY A 277 11.03 -17.24 10.35
CA GLY A 277 11.24 -18.26 11.37
C GLY A 277 11.62 -19.63 10.81
N GLY A 278 11.52 -19.82 9.49
CA GLY A 278 11.96 -20.98 8.74
C GLY A 278 13.47 -20.98 8.50
N PHE A 279 13.91 -21.59 7.40
CA PHE A 279 15.32 -21.95 7.20
C PHE A 279 15.98 -21.25 6.02
N ILE A 280 17.20 -20.74 6.23
CA ILE A 280 17.97 -20.00 5.24
C ILE A 280 18.32 -20.85 4.02
N GLU A 281 18.38 -22.17 4.18
CA GLU A 281 18.56 -23.12 3.09
C GLU A 281 17.43 -23.08 2.04
N ILE A 282 16.24 -22.59 2.39
CA ILE A 282 15.11 -22.39 1.47
C ILE A 282 14.94 -20.91 1.15
N VAL A 283 14.99 -20.05 2.18
CA VAL A 283 14.79 -18.60 2.04
C VAL A 283 15.86 -17.95 1.16
N GLY A 284 17.12 -18.42 1.22
CA GLY A 284 18.22 -17.86 0.44
C GLY A 284 18.02 -18.02 -1.07
N GLU A 285 17.55 -19.18 -1.52
CA GLU A 285 17.32 -19.43 -2.95
C GLU A 285 16.12 -18.63 -3.48
N LEU A 286 15.03 -18.54 -2.69
CA LEU A 286 13.91 -17.66 -2.99
C LEU A 286 14.33 -16.19 -3.08
N ALA A 287 15.22 -15.76 -2.19
CA ALA A 287 15.75 -14.40 -2.18
C ALA A 287 16.54 -14.10 -3.46
N GLU A 288 17.43 -15.02 -3.88
CA GLU A 288 18.19 -14.90 -5.11
C GLU A 288 17.28 -14.89 -6.35
N GLU A 289 16.31 -15.81 -6.43
CA GLU A 289 15.38 -15.92 -7.55
C GLU A 289 14.55 -14.64 -7.76
N LEU A 290 14.11 -14.03 -6.66
CA LEU A 290 13.25 -12.84 -6.68
C LEU A 290 14.03 -11.51 -6.69
N GLY A 291 15.36 -11.56 -6.55
CA GLY A 291 16.20 -10.35 -6.45
C GLY A 291 15.98 -9.56 -5.17
N ILE A 292 15.75 -10.26 -4.05
CA ILE A 292 15.60 -9.70 -2.71
C ILE A 292 16.96 -9.21 -2.21
N ASP A 293 16.98 -8.06 -1.54
CA ASP A 293 18.21 -7.39 -1.10
C ASP A 293 18.75 -7.94 0.22
N HIS A 294 17.86 -8.37 1.13
CA HIS A 294 18.22 -8.84 2.46
C HIS A 294 17.46 -10.11 2.84
N ALA A 295 18.12 -11.05 3.52
CA ALA A 295 17.47 -12.26 4.04
C ALA A 295 17.99 -12.63 5.43
N ARG A 296 17.07 -12.93 6.35
CA ARG A 296 17.36 -13.47 7.68
C ARG A 296 16.43 -14.65 7.96
N ALA A 297 17.01 -15.79 8.35
CA ALA A 297 16.26 -17.00 8.72
C ALA A 297 17.10 -17.86 9.68
N ASN A 298 16.46 -18.86 10.30
CA ASN A 298 17.17 -19.88 11.07
C ASN A 298 18.03 -20.76 10.15
N ARG A 299 18.97 -21.51 10.73
CA ARG A 299 19.83 -22.42 9.98
C ARG A 299 19.70 -23.84 10.54
N LEU A 300 19.41 -24.81 9.68
CA LEU A 300 19.43 -26.23 10.07
C LEU A 300 20.87 -26.70 10.29
N GLU A 301 21.11 -27.51 11.31
CA GLU A 301 22.39 -28.17 11.49
C GLU A 301 22.46 -29.44 10.62
N ILE A 302 23.47 -29.50 9.76
CA ILE A 302 23.71 -30.59 8.82
C ILE A 302 25.10 -31.15 9.09
N VAL A 303 25.18 -32.46 9.33
CA VAL A 303 26.44 -33.19 9.54
C VAL A 303 26.45 -34.39 8.62
N ASP A 304 27.54 -34.56 7.87
CA ASP A 304 27.72 -35.66 6.91
C ASP A 304 26.55 -35.81 5.91
N GLY A 305 25.96 -34.67 5.51
CA GLY A 305 24.83 -34.62 4.58
C GLY A 305 23.49 -35.03 5.19
N VAL A 306 23.36 -35.04 6.51
CA VAL A 306 22.13 -35.44 7.23
C VAL A 306 21.71 -34.36 8.22
N LEU A 307 20.40 -34.09 8.31
CA LEU A 307 19.82 -33.17 9.29
C LEU A 307 19.95 -33.77 10.70
N THR A 308 20.51 -33.03 11.64
CA THR A 308 20.71 -33.52 13.02
C THR A 308 19.48 -33.34 13.91
N GLY A 309 18.46 -32.62 13.43
CA GLY A 309 17.32 -32.19 14.22
C GLY A 309 17.60 -31.01 15.16
N ARG A 310 18.62 -30.19 14.86
CA ARG A 310 18.94 -28.96 15.59
C ARG A 310 19.05 -27.76 14.66
N VAL A 311 18.95 -26.57 15.26
CA VAL A 311 19.23 -25.28 14.60
C VAL A 311 20.57 -24.71 15.07
N VAL A 312 21.29 -24.03 14.18
CA VAL A 312 22.59 -23.40 14.42
C VAL A 312 22.42 -21.91 14.70
N GLY A 313 23.14 -21.43 15.72
CA GLY A 313 23.22 -20.00 16.03
C GLY A 313 22.03 -19.48 16.85
N GLU A 314 21.85 -18.16 16.80
CA GLU A 314 20.73 -17.48 17.45
C GLU A 314 19.45 -17.72 16.65
N VAL A 315 18.37 -18.07 17.36
CA VAL A 315 17.06 -18.30 16.75
C VAL A 315 16.44 -16.96 16.35
N VAL A 316 15.93 -16.88 15.12
CA VAL A 316 15.10 -15.79 14.62
C VAL A 316 13.70 -15.95 15.21
N ASP A 317 13.59 -15.53 16.47
CA ASP A 317 12.34 -15.47 17.22
C ASP A 317 11.58 -14.17 16.92
N ARG A 318 10.47 -13.94 17.64
CA ARG A 318 9.64 -12.74 17.49
C ARG A 318 10.45 -11.44 17.65
N ALA A 319 11.28 -11.36 18.70
CA ALA A 319 12.13 -10.20 18.91
C ALA A 319 13.25 -10.11 17.85
N GLY A 320 13.76 -11.26 17.39
CA GLY A 320 14.73 -11.39 16.31
C GLY A 320 14.23 -10.83 14.99
N LYS A 321 12.94 -11.04 14.66
CA LYS A 321 12.35 -10.44 13.46
C LYS A 321 12.38 -8.91 13.50
N ALA A 322 12.03 -8.34 14.65
CA ALA A 322 12.09 -6.90 14.86
C ALA A 322 13.54 -6.36 14.88
N ARG A 323 14.52 -7.13 15.38
CA ARG A 323 15.94 -6.79 15.28
C ARG A 323 16.40 -6.74 13.82
N ALA A 324 16.08 -7.78 13.05
CA ALA A 324 16.44 -7.85 11.62
C ALA A 324 15.86 -6.68 10.81
N LEU A 325 14.60 -6.31 11.03
CA LEU A 325 14.00 -5.12 10.40
C LEU A 325 14.81 -3.84 10.68
N ARG A 326 15.22 -3.63 11.94
CA ARG A 326 16.00 -2.45 12.33
C ARG A 326 17.40 -2.46 11.72
N GLU A 327 18.06 -3.61 11.71
CA GLU A 327 19.37 -3.79 11.07
C GLU A 327 19.31 -3.49 9.57
N PHE A 328 18.32 -4.04 8.85
CA PHE A 328 18.12 -3.77 7.43
C PHE A 328 17.83 -2.30 7.18
N ALA A 329 16.99 -1.66 8.00
CA ALA A 329 16.70 -0.24 7.87
C ALA A 329 17.96 0.63 8.05
N GLU A 330 18.80 0.28 9.02
CA GLU A 330 20.08 0.95 9.27
C GLU A 330 21.06 0.79 8.10
N GLN A 331 21.19 -0.43 7.56
CA GLN A 331 22.04 -0.72 6.39
C GLN A 331 21.60 0.08 5.16
N GLU A 332 20.29 0.25 4.97
CA GLU A 332 19.71 1.04 3.88
C GLU A 332 19.69 2.56 4.13
N GLY A 333 20.11 3.00 5.31
CA GLY A 333 20.05 4.41 5.72
C GLY A 333 18.62 4.96 5.78
N LEU A 334 17.64 4.11 6.09
CA LEU A 334 16.23 4.48 6.15
C LEU A 334 15.75 4.55 7.61
N PRO A 335 15.01 5.60 8.00
CA PRO A 335 14.37 5.62 9.32
C PRO A 335 13.23 4.59 9.36
N LEU A 336 12.89 4.06 10.54
CA LEU A 336 11.79 3.08 10.70
C LEU A 336 10.44 3.60 10.17
N SER A 337 10.18 4.91 10.22
CA SER A 337 9.01 5.51 9.58
C SER A 337 8.90 5.27 8.05
N ARG A 338 9.98 4.80 7.41
CA ARG A 338 10.08 4.43 5.98
C ARG A 338 10.14 2.93 5.75
N THR A 339 9.86 2.12 6.76
CA THR A 339 9.77 0.66 6.62
C THR A 339 8.32 0.20 6.55
N VAL A 340 8.10 -0.90 5.85
CA VAL A 340 6.85 -1.66 5.80
C VAL A 340 7.18 -3.09 6.22
N ALA A 341 6.42 -3.66 7.14
CA ALA A 341 6.53 -5.07 7.51
C ALA A 341 5.24 -5.79 7.13
N ILE A 342 5.35 -7.00 6.58
CA ILE A 342 4.22 -7.83 6.15
C ILE A 342 4.39 -9.21 6.78
N GLY A 343 3.38 -9.70 7.48
CA GLY A 343 3.39 -11.02 8.12
C GLY A 343 2.00 -11.47 8.53
N ASP A 344 1.86 -12.72 8.95
CA ASP A 344 0.56 -13.36 9.21
C ASP A 344 0.44 -13.94 10.65
N GLY A 345 1.57 -14.17 11.32
CA GLY A 345 1.63 -14.92 12.58
C GLY A 345 1.95 -14.07 13.82
N ALA A 346 1.71 -14.63 15.01
CA ALA A 346 2.04 -13.98 16.27
C ALA A 346 3.55 -13.73 16.47
N ASN A 347 4.38 -14.49 15.77
CA ASN A 347 5.83 -14.32 15.65
C ASN A 347 6.23 -13.02 14.93
N ASP A 348 5.34 -12.40 14.15
CA ASP A 348 5.63 -11.15 13.42
C ASP A 348 5.29 -9.90 14.21
N LEU A 349 4.53 -10.01 15.30
CA LEU A 349 3.94 -8.87 16.00
C LEU A 349 4.96 -7.77 16.37
N ASP A 350 6.16 -8.13 16.83
CA ASP A 350 7.18 -7.12 17.17
C ASP A 350 7.80 -6.47 15.93
N MET A 351 7.88 -7.19 14.81
CA MET A 351 8.33 -6.65 13.52
C MET A 351 7.28 -5.69 12.94
N LEU A 352 6.01 -6.08 12.99
CA LEU A 352 4.88 -5.25 12.55
C LEU A 352 4.76 -3.97 13.39
N ASP A 353 4.89 -4.06 14.72
CA ASP A 353 4.86 -2.93 15.62
C ASP A 353 6.05 -1.97 15.40
N ALA A 354 7.25 -2.53 15.17
CA ALA A 354 8.46 -1.73 14.94
C ALA A 354 8.48 -1.00 13.58
N ALA A 355 7.69 -1.45 12.60
CA ALA A 355 7.66 -0.88 11.26
C ALA A 355 6.89 0.45 11.19
N GLY A 356 7.23 1.30 10.23
CA GLY A 356 6.43 2.50 9.94
C GLY A 356 5.00 2.17 9.47
N LEU A 357 4.84 1.00 8.83
CA LEU A 357 3.56 0.40 8.49
C LEU A 357 3.67 -1.13 8.62
N GLY A 358 3.06 -1.71 9.64
CA GLY A 358 2.84 -3.16 9.74
C GLY A 358 1.53 -3.56 9.08
N VAL A 359 1.60 -4.58 8.22
CA VAL A 359 0.49 -5.14 7.46
C VAL A 359 0.30 -6.60 7.87
N ALA A 360 -0.86 -6.90 8.45
CA ALA A 360 -1.29 -8.26 8.73
C ALA A 360 -1.87 -8.87 7.43
N PHE A 361 -1.17 -9.83 6.81
CA PHE A 361 -1.61 -10.46 5.56
C PHE A 361 -2.29 -11.80 5.85
N ASN A 362 -3.58 -11.94 5.54
CA ASN A 362 -4.42 -13.12 5.86
C ASN A 362 -4.17 -13.69 7.27
N ALA A 363 -3.89 -12.79 8.21
CA ALA A 363 -3.30 -13.11 9.48
C ALA A 363 -4.33 -13.68 10.47
N LYS A 364 -3.86 -14.30 11.55
CA LYS A 364 -4.75 -14.70 12.65
C LYS A 364 -5.38 -13.47 13.34
N PRO A 365 -6.56 -13.59 13.98
CA PRO A 365 -7.27 -12.44 14.58
C PRO A 365 -6.41 -11.60 15.55
N LEU A 366 -5.59 -12.26 16.39
CA LEU A 366 -4.68 -11.58 17.31
C LEU A 366 -3.68 -10.65 16.61
N VAL A 367 -3.24 -11.06 15.41
CA VAL A 367 -2.28 -10.30 14.60
C VAL A 367 -2.96 -9.14 13.90
N GLN A 368 -4.16 -9.37 13.36
CA GLN A 368 -4.97 -8.32 12.75
C GLN A 368 -5.33 -7.20 13.74
N GLU A 369 -5.67 -7.54 14.99
CA GLU A 369 -5.98 -6.55 16.03
C GLU A 369 -4.80 -5.65 16.38
N LYS A 370 -3.58 -6.16 16.26
CA LYS A 370 -2.35 -5.46 16.68
C LYS A 370 -1.62 -4.75 15.55
N ALA A 371 -1.81 -5.18 14.30
CA ALA A 371 -1.21 -4.54 13.14
C ALA A 371 -1.88 -3.18 12.85
N GLN A 372 -1.17 -2.28 12.18
CA GLN A 372 -1.73 -0.97 11.81
C GLN A 372 -2.77 -1.07 10.69
N THR A 373 -2.74 -2.15 9.90
CA THR A 373 -3.72 -2.49 8.86
C THR A 373 -3.65 -3.98 8.51
N SER A 374 -4.67 -4.47 7.82
CA SER A 374 -4.78 -5.85 7.34
C SER A 374 -4.97 -5.90 5.83
N VAL A 375 -4.67 -7.06 5.24
CA VAL A 375 -5.07 -7.45 3.89
C VAL A 375 -5.61 -8.87 3.97
N ASN A 376 -6.92 -9.03 3.85
CA ASN A 376 -7.65 -10.28 4.03
C ASN A 376 -8.12 -10.90 2.71
N VAL A 377 -7.30 -10.73 1.68
CA VAL A 377 -7.49 -11.28 0.34
C VAL A 377 -6.25 -12.10 -0.04
N PRO A 378 -6.38 -13.18 -0.81
CA PRO A 378 -5.29 -14.12 -1.07
C PRO A 378 -4.31 -13.63 -2.15
N TYR A 379 -4.10 -12.31 -2.23
CA TYR A 379 -3.29 -11.65 -3.24
C TYR A 379 -2.28 -10.71 -2.55
N LEU A 380 -1.02 -11.12 -2.50
CA LEU A 380 0.04 -10.38 -1.81
C LEU A 380 0.35 -9.04 -2.48
N ASP A 381 0.10 -8.91 -3.79
CA ASP A 381 0.22 -7.66 -4.52
C ASP A 381 -0.85 -6.62 -4.14
N ALA A 382 -1.90 -6.99 -3.41
CA ALA A 382 -2.87 -6.02 -2.86
C ALA A 382 -2.22 -5.01 -1.87
N VAL A 383 -1.07 -5.37 -1.28
CA VAL A 383 -0.29 -4.46 -0.43
C VAL A 383 0.20 -3.24 -1.22
N LEU A 384 0.46 -3.36 -2.54
CA LEU A 384 0.85 -2.23 -3.39
C LEU A 384 -0.21 -1.12 -3.38
N TYR A 385 -1.49 -1.49 -3.28
CA TYR A 385 -2.59 -0.51 -3.24
C TYR A 385 -2.55 0.30 -1.94
N LEU A 386 -2.16 -0.30 -0.80
CA LEU A 386 -1.96 0.44 0.46
C LEU A 386 -0.86 1.51 0.33
N LEU A 387 0.12 1.24 -0.52
CA LEU A 387 1.22 2.16 -0.83
C LEU A 387 0.83 3.24 -1.86
N GLY A 388 -0.40 3.20 -2.37
CA GLY A 388 -0.94 4.16 -3.34
C GLY A 388 -0.55 3.88 -4.79
N ILE A 389 -0.07 2.67 -5.08
CA ILE A 389 0.30 2.23 -6.41
C ILE A 389 -0.94 1.59 -7.03
N SER A 390 -1.40 2.07 -8.17
CA SER A 390 -2.59 1.53 -8.84
C SER A 390 -2.29 0.30 -9.69
N ARG A 391 -3.32 -0.52 -9.92
CA ARG A 391 -3.25 -1.68 -10.81
C ARG A 391 -2.90 -1.29 -12.24
N GLU A 392 -3.40 -0.16 -12.70
CA GLU A 392 -3.12 0.39 -14.03
C GLU A 392 -1.63 0.76 -14.18
N GLU A 393 -1.03 1.41 -13.18
CA GLU A 393 0.41 1.72 -13.18
C GLU A 393 1.29 0.45 -13.19
N ILE A 394 0.86 -0.60 -12.48
CA ILE A 394 1.56 -1.90 -12.47
C ILE A 394 1.54 -2.52 -13.87
N GLU A 395 0.36 -2.59 -14.48
CA GLU A 395 0.17 -3.19 -15.81
C GLU A 395 0.90 -2.41 -16.90
N GLU A 396 0.82 -1.09 -16.88
CA GLU A 396 1.52 -0.23 -17.84
C GLU A 396 3.04 -0.46 -17.78
N ALA A 397 3.60 -0.50 -16.57
CA ALA A 397 5.03 -0.77 -16.38
C ALA A 397 5.40 -2.21 -16.81
N ASP A 398 4.55 -3.20 -16.50
CA ASP A 398 4.76 -4.59 -16.88
C ASP A 398 4.69 -4.83 -18.40
N LEU A 399 3.78 -4.15 -19.08
CA LEU A 399 3.68 -4.16 -20.54
C LEU A 399 4.91 -3.50 -21.17
N GLY A 400 5.39 -2.39 -20.61
CA GLY A 400 6.60 -1.70 -21.07
C GLY A 400 7.86 -2.58 -21.05
N ASP A 401 7.97 -3.47 -20.05
CA ASP A 401 9.11 -4.37 -19.86
C ASP A 401 8.95 -5.72 -20.57
N GLY A 402 7.80 -6.00 -21.19
CA GLY A 402 7.51 -7.30 -21.82
C GLY A 402 7.22 -8.44 -20.83
N THR A 403 6.85 -8.11 -19.58
CA THR A 403 6.49 -9.05 -18.52
C THR A 403 5.04 -8.82 -18.06
N PRO A 404 4.03 -9.11 -18.90
CA PRO A 404 2.65 -8.71 -18.62
C PRO A 404 2.14 -9.29 -17.29
N THR A 405 1.51 -8.44 -16.47
CA THR A 405 0.87 -8.89 -15.23
C THR A 405 -0.33 -9.74 -15.58
N HIS A 406 -0.27 -11.05 -15.33
CA HIS A 406 -1.46 -11.88 -15.40
C HIS A 406 -2.39 -11.56 -14.23
N ALA A 407 -3.70 -11.68 -14.46
CA ALA A 407 -4.64 -11.70 -13.35
C ALA A 407 -4.27 -12.91 -12.46
N PRO A 408 -4.14 -12.73 -11.15
CA PRO A 408 -3.88 -13.86 -10.28
C PRO A 408 -5.05 -14.85 -10.41
N PRO A 409 -4.79 -16.16 -10.34
CA PRO A 409 -5.85 -17.16 -10.39
C PRO A 409 -6.85 -16.83 -9.28
N VAL A 410 -8.12 -16.67 -9.65
CA VAL A 410 -9.20 -16.47 -8.69
C VAL A 410 -9.28 -17.78 -7.89
N PRO A 411 -9.05 -17.78 -6.57
CA PRO A 411 -9.31 -18.96 -5.79
C PRO A 411 -10.79 -19.29 -5.99
N HIS A 412 -11.07 -20.48 -6.54
CA HIS A 412 -12.43 -20.98 -6.53
C HIS A 412 -12.88 -20.99 -5.07
N ALA A 413 -14.00 -20.31 -4.77
CA ALA A 413 -14.70 -20.48 -3.51
C ALA A 413 -15.12 -21.96 -3.42
N GLY A 414 -14.23 -22.79 -2.89
CA GLY A 414 -14.45 -24.19 -2.63
C GLY A 414 -15.17 -24.32 -1.29
N HIS A 415 -16.48 -24.54 -1.38
CA HIS A 415 -17.42 -25.16 -0.43
C HIS A 415 -17.36 -24.80 1.05
#